data_AF-A0A7J0BHU8-F1
#
_entry.id   AF-A0A7J0BHU8-F1
#
_cell.length_a   1.000
_cell.length_b   1.000
_cell.length_c   1.000
_cell.angle_alpha   90.00
_cell.angle_beta   90.00
_cell.angle_gamma   90.00
#
_symmetry.space_group_name_H-M   'P 1'
#
loop_
_entity.id
_entity.type
_entity.pdbx_description
1 polymer ?
#
loop_
_entity_poly.entity_id
_entity_poly.type
_entity_poly.pdbx_seq_one_letter_code
_entity_poly.pdbx_strand_id
1 'polypeptide(L)'
;MVKRKEKFFKMTNYIDDPENGNTITLTVSRDAHGTRLDQYLSDALTEHSISRERIKKAIKEGNVLVNKGRCTKPNTRVSTGMQIEVDIDFDTSSLVPEDAPITVLYKDQHLVVLNKQPGLTVHPCPSCPTGTLVHRVLHHFPELASMEGFRPGIVHRLDKDTSGIIVIALTETARLALSEAFALRTMHKEYLALTMGVPEHETDTIEVPIGRHPSIKVKMAPVKPEQGGRPAHSDYRVLHADSAANYALVAVRIHTGRTHQIRVHMSHIGHPLWGDSTYGGGVSESSPFAPLAARQMLHAWKIAFTHPVTGEEMQFTCPPPDDFMQLATALSARTQRVVLTGMPGCGKSALLSTLEERGIPVWTADGIVHSLYAMGGDGWHFLRGRYGDRFAPVDGPVDRSALFEGMCESVSIRREVEACIHPIVRHDLLAFWKTHADKPVAAAEVPLILEAGWQEDADLLVGVNCPREIRAARLAEHRNWNDDMLAVMESWQWSEKDKMGACDIVVDNSGTREALSANADKLLESLTRRREDKRKALQDRLTTIFQG
;
A
#
# COMPACT_ATOMS: atom_id res chain seq x y z
N MET A 1 26.57 34.56 12.18
CA MET A 1 27.91 34.00 11.89
C MET A 1 28.37 33.14 13.06
N VAL A 2 28.14 31.83 13.01
CA VAL A 2 28.70 30.86 13.96
C VAL A 2 29.21 29.69 13.13
N LYS A 3 30.53 29.45 13.19
CA LYS A 3 31.27 28.50 12.37
C LYS A 3 30.81 27.05 12.65
N ARG A 4 30.25 26.39 11.63
CA ARG A 4 30.08 24.92 11.60
C ARG A 4 31.47 24.27 11.59
N LYS A 5 31.78 23.47 12.61
CA LYS A 5 32.90 22.53 12.59
C LYS A 5 32.41 21.23 11.96
N GLU A 6 32.77 21.01 10.71
CA GLU A 6 32.69 19.70 10.05
C GLU A 6 33.53 18.68 10.84
N LYS A 7 32.91 17.57 11.24
CA LYS A 7 33.61 16.42 11.84
C LYS A 7 33.63 15.31 10.80
N PHE A 8 34.73 15.25 10.06
CA PHE A 8 35.09 14.14 9.19
C PHE A 8 35.20 12.84 10.00
N PHE A 9 34.55 11.79 9.51
CA PHE A 9 34.66 10.42 10.01
C PHE A 9 35.96 9.83 9.44
N LYS A 10 37.04 9.77 10.24
CA LYS A 10 38.23 8.98 9.87
C LYS A 10 37.96 7.53 10.26
N MET A 11 37.78 6.67 9.26
CA MET A 11 37.75 5.22 9.43
C MET A 11 39.15 4.70 9.79
N THR A 12 39.13 3.67 10.62
CA THR A 12 40.25 2.90 11.13
C THR A 12 41.02 2.24 10.00
N ASN A 13 42.35 2.33 10.00
CA ASN A 13 43.20 1.65 9.02
C ASN A 13 43.10 0.12 9.22
N TYR A 14 42.78 -0.60 8.14
CA TYR A 14 42.76 -2.04 8.02
C TYR A 14 44.08 -2.48 7.37
N ILE A 15 44.83 -3.38 8.00
CA ILE A 15 46.04 -4.00 7.43
C ILE A 15 45.93 -5.49 7.74
N ASP A 16 45.74 -6.30 6.70
CA ASP A 16 45.99 -7.74 6.77
C ASP A 16 47.51 -7.94 6.66
N ASP A 17 48.11 -8.61 7.65
CA ASP A 17 49.52 -8.98 7.64
C ASP A 17 49.65 -10.39 7.02
N PRO A 18 50.26 -10.56 5.83
CA PRO A 18 50.20 -11.81 5.05
C PRO A 18 50.98 -13.00 5.66
N GLU A 19 51.68 -12.82 6.79
CA GLU A 19 52.57 -13.85 7.34
C GLU A 19 51.98 -14.67 8.51
N ASN A 20 50.80 -14.35 9.05
CA ASN A 20 50.14 -15.17 10.09
C ASN A 20 48.61 -15.24 9.88
N GLY A 21 48.07 -16.46 9.75
CA GLY A 21 46.68 -16.71 9.38
C GLY A 21 45.59 -16.07 10.26
N ASN A 22 44.39 -15.95 9.68
CA ASN A 22 43.08 -15.69 10.30
C ASN A 22 42.98 -14.63 11.42
N THR A 23 43.88 -13.65 11.46
CA THR A 23 43.94 -12.66 12.55
C THR A 23 43.33 -11.32 12.15
N ILE A 24 42.16 -10.96 12.70
CA ILE A 24 41.52 -9.65 12.46
C ILE A 24 42.04 -8.61 13.46
N THR A 25 42.56 -7.49 12.96
CA THR A 25 42.99 -6.36 13.80
C THR A 25 41.98 -5.21 13.76
N LEU A 26 41.51 -4.77 14.94
CA LEU A 26 40.56 -3.69 15.12
C LEU A 26 41.17 -2.61 16.02
N THR A 27 40.98 -1.32 15.69
CA THR A 27 41.26 -0.23 16.64
C THR A 27 39.95 0.33 17.17
N VAL A 28 39.85 0.42 18.50
CA VAL A 28 38.62 0.83 19.20
C VAL A 28 38.37 2.32 18.96
N SER A 29 37.22 2.61 18.38
CA SER A 29 36.79 3.98 18.07
C SER A 29 36.29 4.72 19.31
N ARG A 30 36.00 6.02 19.18
CA ARG A 30 35.61 6.88 20.31
C ARG A 30 34.19 6.56 20.82
N ASP A 31 33.32 6.16 19.91
CA ASP A 31 31.94 5.74 20.13
C ASP A 31 31.81 4.35 20.78
N ALA A 32 32.83 3.49 20.62
CA ALA A 32 32.89 2.19 21.28
C ALA A 32 33.45 2.24 22.71
N HIS A 33 33.88 3.42 23.19
CA HIS A 33 34.50 3.57 24.50
C HIS A 33 33.59 3.06 25.63
N GLY A 34 34.13 2.24 26.52
CA GLY A 34 33.44 1.72 27.69
C GLY A 34 32.49 0.55 27.40
N THR A 35 32.35 0.11 26.15
CA THR A 35 31.60 -1.10 25.80
C THR A 35 32.36 -2.35 26.22
N ARG A 36 31.64 -3.47 26.40
CA ARG A 36 32.26 -4.76 26.72
C ARG A 36 32.91 -5.36 25.48
N LEU A 37 34.07 -6.00 25.62
CA LEU A 37 34.83 -6.63 24.55
C LEU A 37 33.99 -7.63 23.74
N ASP A 38 33.20 -8.47 24.40
CA ASP A 38 32.32 -9.42 23.71
C ASP A 38 31.20 -8.75 22.90
N GLN A 39 30.70 -7.61 23.37
CA GLN A 39 29.70 -6.82 22.68
C GLN A 39 30.33 -6.05 21.52
N TYR A 40 31.46 -5.39 21.77
CA TYR A 40 32.25 -4.67 20.78
C TYR A 40 32.62 -5.59 19.61
N LEU A 41 33.21 -6.76 19.90
CA LEU A 41 33.54 -7.75 18.88
C LEU A 41 32.31 -8.31 18.21
N SER A 42 31.20 -8.54 18.92
CA SER A 42 29.96 -9.00 18.29
C SER A 42 29.37 -7.96 17.34
N ASP A 43 29.49 -6.67 17.66
CA ASP A 43 29.01 -5.56 16.83
C ASP A 43 29.95 -5.31 15.64
N ALA A 44 31.26 -5.29 15.88
CA ALA A 44 32.29 -5.13 14.86
C ALA A 44 32.31 -6.33 13.90
N LEU A 45 32.15 -7.55 14.42
CA LEU A 45 32.15 -8.78 13.64
C LEU A 45 30.73 -9.24 13.24
N THR A 46 29.71 -8.38 13.39
CA THR A 46 28.34 -8.66 12.92
C THR A 46 28.34 -8.98 11.41
N GLU A 47 29.23 -8.34 10.66
CA GLU A 47 29.39 -8.54 9.22
C GLU A 47 29.97 -9.92 8.87
N HIS A 48 30.73 -10.53 9.78
CA HIS A 48 31.31 -11.88 9.64
C HIS A 48 30.35 -13.00 10.13
N SER A 49 29.13 -12.67 10.57
CA SER A 49 28.11 -13.62 11.04
C SER A 49 28.55 -14.54 12.19
N ILE A 50 29.55 -14.12 12.96
CA ILE A 50 30.05 -14.89 14.10
C ILE A 50 29.08 -14.70 15.27
N SER A 51 28.59 -15.82 15.82
CA SER A 51 27.71 -15.75 16.98
C SER A 51 28.46 -15.17 18.18
N ARG A 52 27.76 -14.37 19.00
CA ARG A 52 28.33 -13.82 20.24
C ARG A 52 28.86 -14.93 21.17
N GLU A 53 28.29 -16.13 21.13
CA GLU A 53 28.78 -17.27 21.90
C GLU A 53 30.14 -17.76 21.41
N ARG A 54 30.36 -17.81 20.09
CA ARG A 54 31.66 -18.17 19.49
C ARG A 54 32.72 -17.10 19.78
N ILE A 55 32.35 -15.82 19.77
CA ILE A 55 33.22 -14.71 20.22
C ILE A 55 33.59 -14.87 21.71
N LYS A 56 32.61 -15.14 22.58
CA LYS A 56 32.88 -15.39 23.99
C LYS A 56 33.80 -16.60 24.20
N LYS A 57 33.61 -17.66 23.41
CA LYS A 57 34.46 -18.86 23.42
C LYS A 57 35.89 -18.51 23.02
N ALA A 58 36.09 -17.82 21.90
CA ALA A 58 37.40 -17.37 21.43
C ALA A 58 38.13 -16.47 22.43
N ILE A 59 37.41 -15.52 23.05
CA ILE A 59 37.97 -14.69 24.13
C ILE A 59 38.44 -15.61 25.27
N LYS A 60 37.58 -16.52 25.77
CA LYS A 60 37.94 -17.44 26.87
C LYS A 60 39.11 -18.37 26.55
N GLU A 61 39.21 -18.82 25.30
CA GLU A 61 40.30 -19.66 24.79
C GLU A 61 41.58 -18.86 24.56
N GLY A 62 41.50 -17.53 24.67
CA GLY A 62 42.63 -16.61 24.61
C GLY A 62 43.09 -16.31 23.19
N ASN A 63 42.22 -16.47 22.20
CA ASN A 63 42.53 -16.15 20.82
C ASN A 63 42.19 -14.68 20.50
N VAL A 64 42.15 -13.83 21.53
CA VAL A 64 41.95 -12.38 21.40
C VAL A 64 43.04 -11.67 22.16
N LEU A 65 43.79 -10.80 21.49
CA LEU A 65 44.79 -9.91 22.07
C LEU A 65 44.22 -8.49 22.16
N VAL A 66 44.50 -7.80 23.26
CA VAL A 66 44.17 -6.38 23.45
C VAL A 66 45.50 -5.67 23.76
N ASN A 67 45.90 -4.73 22.91
CA ASN A 67 47.22 -4.09 22.91
C ASN A 67 48.35 -5.12 23.01
N LYS A 68 48.30 -6.16 22.17
CA LYS A 68 49.24 -7.30 22.15
C LYS A 68 49.23 -8.20 23.39
N GLY A 69 48.37 -7.93 24.38
CA GLY A 69 48.19 -8.77 25.57
C GLY A 69 46.99 -9.70 25.47
N ARG A 70 47.16 -10.99 25.79
CA ARG A 70 46.08 -11.99 25.75
C ARG A 70 44.92 -11.60 26.69
N CYS A 71 43.70 -11.52 26.16
CA CYS A 71 42.51 -11.19 26.93
C CYS A 71 41.56 -12.39 27.01
N THR A 72 41.31 -12.89 28.23
CA THR A 72 40.43 -14.05 28.47
C THR A 72 39.09 -13.70 29.10
N LYS A 73 38.80 -12.40 29.29
CA LYS A 73 37.62 -11.89 29.99
C LYS A 73 36.65 -11.23 29.00
N PRO A 74 35.52 -11.86 28.63
CA PRO A 74 34.58 -11.31 27.66
C PRO A 74 33.94 -9.97 28.07
N ASN A 75 33.87 -9.69 29.37
CA ASN A 75 33.29 -8.46 29.94
C ASN A 75 34.30 -7.31 30.12
N THR A 76 35.54 -7.46 29.66
CA THR A 76 36.54 -6.38 29.67
C THR A 76 36.00 -5.14 28.96
N ARG A 77 36.15 -3.95 29.55
CA ARG A 77 35.73 -2.71 28.89
C ARG A 77 36.82 -2.21 27.95
N VAL A 78 36.44 -1.92 26.72
CA VAL A 78 37.37 -1.38 25.71
C VAL A 78 37.48 0.13 25.83
N SER A 79 38.67 0.67 25.56
CA SER A 79 38.94 2.12 25.54
C SER A 79 39.36 2.54 24.15
N THR A 80 39.00 3.77 23.77
CA THR A 80 39.40 4.39 22.51
C THR A 80 40.90 4.27 22.27
N GLY A 81 41.28 3.87 21.06
CA GLY A 81 42.67 3.68 20.66
C GLY A 81 43.27 2.33 21.04
N MET A 82 42.55 1.47 21.79
CA MET A 82 43.00 0.08 22.00
C MET A 82 43.05 -0.66 20.66
N GLN A 83 44.11 -1.41 20.44
CA GLN A 83 44.20 -2.38 19.34
C GLN A 83 43.72 -3.74 19.83
N ILE A 84 42.88 -4.39 19.07
CA ILE A 84 42.31 -5.70 19.38
C ILE A 84 42.61 -6.61 18.21
N GLU A 85 43.36 -7.68 18.44
CA GLU A 85 43.64 -8.72 17.44
C GLU A 85 42.81 -9.95 17.80
N VAL A 86 42.14 -10.54 16.82
CA VAL A 86 41.21 -11.66 17.00
C VAL A 86 41.60 -12.77 16.05
N ASP A 87 42.10 -13.86 16.59
CA ASP A 87 42.38 -15.09 15.88
C ASP A 87 41.21 -16.07 16.11
N ILE A 88 40.28 -16.14 15.17
CA ILE A 88 39.15 -17.07 15.29
C ILE A 88 39.18 -17.96 14.08
N ASP A 89 39.32 -19.26 14.32
CA ASP A 89 39.23 -20.25 13.24
C ASP A 89 37.85 -20.14 12.58
N PHE A 90 37.88 -19.72 11.33
CA PHE A 90 36.75 -19.43 10.49
C PHE A 90 36.39 -20.71 9.78
N ASP A 91 35.59 -21.54 10.46
CA ASP A 91 35.00 -22.74 9.87
C ASP A 91 34.14 -22.32 8.66
N THR A 92 34.78 -22.25 7.49
CA THR A 92 34.19 -22.07 6.17
C THR A 92 33.54 -23.38 5.83
N SER A 93 32.43 -23.71 6.50
CA SER A 93 31.56 -24.79 6.05
C SER A 93 31.23 -24.47 4.59
N SER A 94 31.88 -25.22 3.69
CA SER A 94 32.10 -24.87 2.30
C SER A 94 30.79 -24.41 1.66
N LEU A 95 30.70 -23.15 1.25
CA LEU A 95 29.57 -22.70 0.43
C LEU A 95 29.50 -23.65 -0.77
N VAL A 96 28.46 -24.48 -0.83
CA VAL A 96 28.31 -25.46 -1.91
C VAL A 96 27.55 -24.78 -3.06
N PRO A 97 28.13 -24.67 -4.26
CA PRO A 97 27.43 -24.07 -5.39
C PRO A 97 26.07 -24.74 -5.64
N GLU A 98 25.05 -23.94 -5.88
CA GLU A 98 23.69 -24.40 -6.17
C GLU A 98 23.30 -24.04 -7.61
N ASP A 99 22.99 -25.04 -8.43
CA ASP A 99 22.44 -24.84 -9.76
C ASP A 99 20.97 -24.42 -9.69
N ALA A 100 20.76 -23.11 -9.65
CA ALA A 100 19.44 -22.51 -9.73
C ALA A 100 19.52 -21.16 -10.45
N PRO A 101 18.44 -20.71 -11.10
CA PRO A 101 18.48 -19.52 -11.93
C PRO A 101 18.71 -18.24 -11.11
N ILE A 102 19.47 -17.32 -11.71
CA ILE A 102 19.63 -15.93 -11.29
C ILE A 102 19.24 -15.02 -12.44
N THR A 103 18.67 -13.85 -12.13
CA THR A 103 18.32 -12.85 -13.14
C THR A 103 19.42 -11.80 -13.20
N VAL A 104 20.24 -11.81 -14.24
CA VAL A 104 21.33 -10.85 -14.46
C VAL A 104 20.80 -9.62 -15.20
N LEU A 105 20.98 -8.44 -14.62
CA LEU A 105 20.67 -7.15 -15.25
C LEU A 105 21.89 -6.57 -15.98
N TYR A 106 23.08 -6.80 -15.43
CA TYR A 106 24.35 -6.36 -16.00
C TYR A 106 25.48 -7.23 -15.47
N LYS A 107 26.52 -7.44 -16.29
CA LYS A 107 27.75 -8.15 -15.93
C LYS A 107 28.92 -7.55 -16.69
N ASP A 108 30.04 -7.40 -16.00
CA ASP A 108 31.36 -7.23 -16.60
C ASP A 108 32.38 -8.16 -15.92
N GLN A 109 33.67 -7.82 -16.00
CA GLN A 109 34.76 -8.57 -15.38
C GLN A 109 34.83 -8.40 -13.84
N HIS A 110 34.29 -7.32 -13.30
CA HIS A 110 34.49 -6.86 -11.93
C HIS A 110 33.25 -6.97 -11.06
N LEU A 111 32.05 -6.91 -11.63
CA LEU A 111 30.80 -6.98 -10.90
C LEU A 111 29.66 -7.58 -11.72
N VAL A 112 28.62 -7.97 -11.00
CA VAL A 112 27.33 -8.37 -11.57
C VAL A 112 26.20 -7.68 -10.81
N VAL A 113 25.22 -7.17 -11.55
CA VAL A 113 23.99 -6.59 -11.02
C VAL A 113 22.85 -7.56 -11.29
N LEU A 114 22.12 -7.93 -10.24
CA LEU A 114 21.10 -8.97 -10.28
C LEU A 114 19.73 -8.41 -9.87
N ASN A 115 18.66 -8.97 -10.42
CA ASN A 115 17.32 -8.86 -9.86
C ASN A 115 17.06 -10.05 -8.92
N LYS A 116 17.10 -9.81 -7.61
CA LYS A 116 16.80 -10.83 -6.60
C LYS A 116 15.29 -11.07 -6.52
N GLN A 117 14.86 -12.30 -6.75
CA GLN A 117 13.47 -12.71 -6.54
C GLN A 117 13.09 -12.66 -5.03
N PRO A 118 11.82 -12.43 -4.67
CA PRO A 118 11.36 -12.56 -3.28
C PRO A 118 11.47 -14.02 -2.81
N GLY A 119 11.53 -14.27 -1.50
CA GLY A 119 11.74 -15.61 -0.93
C GLY A 119 13.19 -16.06 -0.87
N LEU A 120 14.11 -15.42 -1.61
CA LEU A 120 15.52 -15.78 -1.67
C LEU A 120 16.34 -15.03 -0.61
N THR A 121 16.86 -15.75 0.38
CA THR A 121 17.82 -15.23 1.36
C THR A 121 19.15 -14.91 0.65
N VAL A 122 19.78 -13.77 0.96
CA VAL A 122 21.04 -13.37 0.30
C VAL A 122 22.22 -14.26 0.70
N HIS A 123 22.41 -14.46 2.01
CA HIS A 123 23.56 -15.15 2.58
C HIS A 123 23.11 -16.16 3.65
N PRO A 124 23.82 -17.29 3.82
CA PRO A 124 23.52 -18.26 4.87
C PRO A 124 23.36 -17.66 6.25
N CYS A 125 22.37 -18.17 6.96
CA CYS A 125 22.08 -17.84 8.35
C CYS A 125 21.55 -19.09 9.07
N PRO A 126 21.47 -19.12 10.41
CA PRO A 126 21.02 -20.30 11.15
C PRO A 126 19.66 -20.86 10.72
N SER A 127 18.75 -20.00 10.23
CA SER A 127 17.43 -20.40 9.74
C SER A 127 17.38 -20.75 8.25
N CYS A 128 18.48 -20.54 7.50
CA CYS A 128 18.60 -20.80 6.06
C CYS A 128 20.09 -21.05 5.73
N PRO A 129 20.63 -22.24 6.04
CA PRO A 129 22.06 -22.53 5.87
C PRO A 129 22.46 -22.73 4.41
N THR A 130 21.55 -23.21 3.56
CA THR A 130 21.72 -23.42 2.11
C THR A 130 20.57 -22.74 1.34
N GLY A 131 20.52 -22.84 0.01
CA GLY A 131 19.37 -22.30 -0.74
C GLY A 131 19.42 -20.78 -0.96
N THR A 132 20.58 -20.15 -0.80
CA THR A 132 20.71 -18.68 -0.74
C THR A 132 21.29 -18.10 -2.02
N LEU A 133 21.13 -16.80 -2.25
CA LEU A 133 21.67 -16.12 -3.43
C LEU A 133 23.17 -16.38 -3.60
N VAL A 134 23.98 -16.32 -2.54
CA VAL A 134 25.42 -16.55 -2.66
C VAL A 134 25.76 -17.95 -3.20
N HIS A 135 24.99 -19.00 -2.89
CA HIS A 135 25.21 -20.35 -3.41
C HIS A 135 24.94 -20.41 -4.92
N ARG A 136 23.89 -19.72 -5.37
CA ARG A 136 23.56 -19.62 -6.79
C ARG A 136 24.59 -18.79 -7.55
N VAL A 137 24.93 -17.63 -7.02
CA VAL A 137 25.96 -16.76 -7.62
C VAL A 137 27.30 -17.49 -7.71
N LEU A 138 27.69 -18.26 -6.69
CA LEU A 138 28.91 -19.08 -6.72
C LEU A 138 28.89 -20.16 -7.81
N HIS A 139 27.72 -20.73 -8.11
CA HIS A 139 27.56 -21.68 -9.21
C HIS A 139 27.73 -21.00 -10.58
N HIS A 140 27.12 -19.82 -10.76
CA HIS A 140 27.18 -19.06 -12.02
C HIS A 140 28.51 -18.34 -12.24
N PHE A 141 29.24 -18.04 -11.15
CA PHE A 141 30.53 -17.33 -11.16
C PHE A 141 31.53 -18.06 -10.24
N PRO A 142 32.12 -19.19 -10.68
CA PRO A 142 33.03 -19.99 -9.86
C PRO A 142 34.28 -19.24 -9.38
N GLU A 143 34.68 -18.17 -10.06
CA GLU A 143 35.77 -17.27 -9.68
C GLU A 143 35.58 -16.65 -8.27
N LEU A 144 34.35 -16.58 -7.78
CA LEU A 144 34.05 -16.15 -6.42
C LEU A 144 34.57 -17.11 -5.35
N ALA A 145 34.81 -18.38 -5.70
CA ALA A 145 35.32 -19.38 -4.77
C ALA A 145 36.75 -19.06 -4.28
N SER A 146 37.53 -18.33 -5.08
CA SER A 146 38.90 -17.91 -4.74
C SER A 146 38.96 -16.57 -4.01
N MET A 147 37.82 -15.92 -3.76
CA MET A 147 37.76 -14.65 -3.03
C MET A 147 37.82 -14.93 -1.52
N GLU A 148 38.70 -14.23 -0.82
CA GLU A 148 38.85 -14.40 0.63
C GLU A 148 37.64 -13.85 1.39
N GLY A 149 37.27 -14.54 2.47
CA GLY A 149 36.22 -14.13 3.40
C GLY A 149 34.89 -14.88 3.27
N PHE A 150 34.00 -14.60 4.22
CA PHE A 150 32.79 -15.39 4.45
C PHE A 150 31.63 -15.14 3.50
N ARG A 151 31.68 -14.06 2.74
CA ARG A 151 30.58 -13.63 1.87
C ARG A 151 31.14 -13.23 0.50
N PRO A 152 31.62 -14.20 -0.31
CA PRO A 152 32.32 -13.89 -1.54
C PRO A 152 31.44 -13.01 -2.44
N GLY A 153 31.95 -11.83 -2.78
CA GLY A 153 31.29 -10.83 -3.61
C GLY A 153 30.12 -10.04 -2.98
N ILE A 154 29.59 -10.42 -1.82
CA ILE A 154 28.41 -9.78 -1.22
C ILE A 154 28.82 -8.51 -0.45
N VAL A 155 28.51 -7.34 -1.00
CA VAL A 155 28.82 -6.03 -0.38
C VAL A 155 27.61 -5.36 0.29
N HIS A 156 26.39 -5.84 0.01
CA HIS A 156 25.16 -5.39 0.65
C HIS A 156 24.08 -6.47 0.65
N ARG A 157 22.93 -6.20 1.26
CA ARG A 157 21.85 -7.19 1.41
C ARG A 157 20.46 -6.60 1.26
N LEU A 158 19.56 -7.48 0.82
CA LEU A 158 18.11 -7.32 0.89
C LEU A 158 17.54 -8.32 1.89
N ASP A 159 16.37 -8.02 2.45
CA ASP A 159 15.61 -9.00 3.23
C ASP A 159 15.17 -10.17 2.32
N LYS A 160 14.87 -11.32 2.93
CA LYS A 160 14.47 -12.55 2.21
C LYS A 160 13.35 -12.27 1.20
N ASP A 161 12.28 -11.62 1.64
CA ASP A 161 11.09 -11.38 0.80
C ASP A 161 11.06 -9.99 0.14
N THR A 162 12.15 -9.22 0.26
CA THR A 162 12.34 -8.00 -0.54
C THR A 162 12.93 -8.41 -1.88
N SER A 163 12.31 -7.99 -2.98
CA SER A 163 12.79 -8.25 -4.34
C SER A 163 13.63 -7.09 -4.88
N GLY A 164 14.26 -7.25 -6.04
CA GLY A 164 14.90 -6.16 -6.80
C GLY A 164 16.42 -6.16 -6.79
N ILE A 165 16.98 -5.00 -7.10
CA ILE A 165 18.39 -4.85 -7.48
C ILE A 165 19.34 -5.18 -6.32
N ILE A 166 20.33 -6.02 -6.60
CA ILE A 166 21.50 -6.28 -5.76
C ILE A 166 22.77 -6.30 -6.61
N VAL A 167 23.88 -5.82 -6.04
CA VAL A 167 25.18 -5.69 -6.73
C VAL A 167 26.15 -6.62 -6.02
N ILE A 168 26.85 -7.44 -6.80
CA ILE A 168 27.82 -8.42 -6.35
C ILE A 168 29.16 -8.10 -7.00
N ALA A 169 30.22 -8.05 -6.21
CA ALA A 169 31.59 -7.94 -6.73
C ALA A 169 32.09 -9.31 -7.21
N LEU A 170 32.65 -9.38 -8.41
CA LEU A 170 33.29 -10.58 -8.96
C LEU A 170 34.80 -10.61 -8.69
N THR A 171 35.41 -9.47 -8.36
CA THR A 171 36.84 -9.37 -7.99
C THR A 171 37.04 -8.73 -6.63
N GLU A 172 38.17 -9.02 -6.00
CA GLU A 172 38.50 -8.49 -4.66
C GLU A 172 38.65 -6.97 -4.66
N THR A 173 39.28 -6.41 -5.69
CA THR A 173 39.36 -4.96 -5.91
C THR A 173 37.98 -4.32 -5.94
N ALA A 174 37.02 -4.92 -6.67
CA ALA A 174 35.66 -4.41 -6.74
C ALA A 174 34.93 -4.56 -5.39
N ARG A 175 35.16 -5.66 -4.67
CA ARG A 175 34.56 -5.92 -3.35
C ARG A 175 34.97 -4.84 -2.36
N LEU A 176 36.26 -4.50 -2.28
CA LEU A 176 36.79 -3.48 -1.37
C LEU A 176 36.23 -2.10 -1.70
N ALA A 177 36.31 -1.68 -2.96
CA ALA A 177 35.83 -0.37 -3.40
C ALA A 177 34.32 -0.20 -3.20
N LEU A 178 33.51 -1.21 -3.54
CA LEU A 178 32.07 -1.16 -3.31
C LEU A 178 31.74 -1.15 -1.81
N SER A 179 32.44 -1.95 -0.99
CA SER A 179 32.24 -1.96 0.47
C SER A 179 32.53 -0.59 1.08
N GLU A 180 33.59 0.07 0.63
CA GLU A 180 33.91 1.44 1.02
C GLU A 180 32.79 2.42 0.59
N ALA A 181 32.31 2.33 -0.64
CA ALA A 181 31.21 3.18 -1.12
C ALA A 181 29.91 3.00 -0.31
N PHE A 182 29.60 1.76 0.12
CA PHE A 182 28.49 1.51 1.05
C PHE A 182 28.72 2.13 2.43
N ALA A 183 29.95 2.04 2.96
CA ALA A 183 30.33 2.62 4.25
C ALA A 183 30.28 4.15 4.23
N LEU A 184 30.78 4.77 3.16
CA LEU A 184 30.77 6.21 2.90
C LEU A 184 29.40 6.75 2.48
N ARG A 185 28.43 5.87 2.19
CA ARG A 185 27.05 6.21 1.77
C ARG A 185 27.00 7.03 0.48
N THR A 186 27.93 6.78 -0.44
CA THR A 186 27.98 7.43 -1.76
C THR A 186 27.01 6.79 -2.75
N MET A 187 26.51 5.59 -2.43
CA MET A 187 25.55 4.83 -3.24
C MET A 187 24.14 5.41 -3.15
N HIS A 188 23.52 5.70 -4.30
CA HIS A 188 22.10 6.01 -4.38
C HIS A 188 21.27 4.73 -4.37
N LYS A 189 20.30 4.61 -3.46
CA LYS A 189 19.42 3.45 -3.33
C LYS A 189 17.99 3.90 -3.11
N GLU A 190 17.10 3.52 -4.01
CA GLU A 190 15.69 3.85 -3.97
C GLU A 190 14.83 2.59 -4.13
N TYR A 191 13.77 2.52 -3.33
CA TYR A 191 12.89 1.36 -3.22
C TYR A 191 11.47 1.77 -3.54
N LEU A 192 10.71 0.88 -4.18
CA LEU A 192 9.25 0.99 -4.24
C LEU A 192 8.63 0.26 -3.05
N ALA A 193 7.66 0.91 -2.42
CA ALA A 193 6.91 0.39 -1.29
C ALA A 193 5.40 0.62 -1.51
N LEU A 194 4.57 -0.41 -1.35
CA LEU A 194 3.12 -0.24 -1.21
C LEU A 194 2.78 -0.16 0.28
N THR A 195 2.38 1.03 0.71
CA THR A 195 2.00 1.32 2.09
C THR A 195 0.51 1.11 2.32
N MET A 196 0.11 0.72 3.53
CA MET A 196 -1.28 0.79 3.97
C MET A 196 -1.64 2.24 4.28
N GLY A 197 -2.76 2.71 3.73
CA GLY A 197 -3.10 4.13 3.81
C GLY A 197 -2.24 4.99 2.88
N VAL A 198 -2.42 6.30 2.98
CA VAL A 198 -1.63 7.31 2.25
C VAL A 198 -0.92 8.17 3.29
N PRO A 199 0.42 8.30 3.25
CA PRO A 199 1.15 9.23 4.11
C PRO A 199 0.62 10.66 4.01
N GLU A 200 0.58 11.37 5.14
CA GLU A 200 0.04 12.74 5.21
C GLU A 200 0.77 13.72 4.29
N HIS A 201 2.09 13.58 4.18
CA HIS A 201 2.93 14.40 3.31
C HIS A 201 3.32 13.65 2.02
N GLU A 202 3.26 14.34 0.87
CA GLU A 202 3.71 13.78 -0.41
C GLU A 202 5.21 13.46 -0.42
N THR A 203 6.00 14.19 0.37
CA THR A 203 7.43 13.94 0.60
C THR A 203 7.77 14.22 2.05
N ASP A 204 8.58 13.37 2.68
CA ASP A 204 9.09 13.62 4.02
C ASP A 204 10.37 12.82 4.30
N THR A 205 10.99 13.11 5.45
CA THR A 205 12.23 12.49 5.93
C THR A 205 12.01 11.83 7.29
N ILE A 206 12.42 10.57 7.41
CA ILE A 206 12.33 9.77 8.63
C ILE A 206 13.74 9.51 9.18
N GLU A 207 14.08 10.19 10.28
CA GLU A 207 15.37 10.09 10.99
C GLU A 207 15.20 9.49 12.39
N VAL A 208 14.80 8.22 12.43
CA VAL A 208 14.54 7.51 13.70
C VAL A 208 15.55 6.39 13.89
N PRO A 209 16.39 6.41 14.94
CA PRO A 209 17.38 5.36 15.14
C PRO A 209 16.74 3.97 15.31
N ILE A 210 17.36 2.96 14.72
CA ILE A 210 16.86 1.58 14.71
C ILE A 210 17.77 0.67 15.53
N GLY A 211 17.17 -0.14 16.40
CA GLY A 211 17.82 -1.18 17.17
C GLY A 211 17.03 -2.48 17.18
N ARG A 212 17.59 -3.52 17.81
CA ARG A 212 16.85 -4.77 18.03
C ARG A 212 15.66 -4.49 18.95
N HIS A 213 14.52 -5.09 18.67
CA HIS A 213 13.37 -4.96 19.58
C HIS A 213 13.74 -5.54 20.96
N PRO A 214 13.44 -4.85 22.08
CA PRO A 214 13.90 -5.27 23.42
C PRO A 214 13.44 -6.67 23.85
N SER A 215 12.19 -7.04 23.55
CA SER A 215 11.60 -8.34 23.90
C SER A 215 11.52 -9.33 22.73
N ILE A 216 11.11 -8.88 21.53
CA ILE A 216 10.87 -9.77 20.39
C ILE A 216 12.15 -9.91 19.56
N LYS A 217 12.91 -10.99 19.81
CA LYS A 217 14.22 -11.20 19.19
C LYS A 217 14.21 -11.16 17.66
N VAL A 218 13.12 -11.44 16.96
CA VAL A 218 13.10 -11.42 15.48
C VAL A 218 12.81 -10.04 14.88
N LYS A 219 12.41 -9.05 15.69
CA LYS A 219 12.02 -7.71 15.24
C LYS A 219 13.11 -6.67 15.46
N MET A 220 13.05 -5.64 14.64
CA MET A 220 13.74 -4.36 14.83
C MET A 220 12.71 -3.34 15.36
N ALA A 221 13.16 -2.24 15.93
CA ALA A 221 12.27 -1.20 16.42
C ALA A 221 12.97 0.17 16.40
N PRO A 222 12.20 1.28 16.44
CA PRO A 222 12.70 2.56 16.91
C PRO A 222 13.30 2.36 18.31
N VAL A 223 14.60 2.60 18.47
CA VAL A 223 15.31 2.44 19.74
C VAL A 223 16.18 3.67 19.95
N LYS A 224 16.15 4.24 21.15
CA LYS A 224 16.98 5.42 21.46
C LYS A 224 18.48 5.07 21.36
N PRO A 225 19.35 6.02 20.98
CA PRO A 225 20.79 5.77 20.94
C PRO A 225 21.36 5.24 22.26
N GLU A 226 20.89 5.74 23.41
CA GLU A 226 21.35 5.27 24.73
C GLU A 226 21.05 3.78 24.99
N GLN A 227 20.10 3.20 24.26
CA GLN A 227 19.66 1.80 24.38
C GLN A 227 20.22 0.92 23.25
N GLY A 228 21.18 1.43 22.48
CA GLY A 228 21.80 0.72 21.36
C GLY A 228 21.13 0.93 20.00
N GLY A 229 20.24 1.93 19.88
CA GLY A 229 19.71 2.35 18.59
C GLY A 229 20.80 2.95 17.70
N ARG A 230 20.84 2.53 16.43
CA ARG A 230 21.82 3.04 15.45
C ARG A 230 21.13 4.06 14.53
N PRO A 231 21.78 5.17 14.18
CA PRO A 231 21.22 6.16 13.26
C PRO A 231 20.71 5.53 11.97
N ALA A 232 19.48 5.87 11.60
CA ALA A 232 18.83 5.45 10.39
C ALA A 232 18.12 6.64 9.74
N HIS A 233 18.23 6.74 8.41
CA HIS A 233 17.70 7.87 7.64
C HIS A 233 17.12 7.38 6.31
N SER A 234 15.84 7.70 6.11
CA SER A 234 15.08 7.45 4.89
C SER A 234 14.34 8.70 4.47
N ASP A 235 14.41 9.06 3.20
CA ASP A 235 13.49 10.04 2.59
C ASP A 235 12.46 9.26 1.77
N TYR A 236 11.24 9.78 1.69
CA TYR A 236 10.21 9.17 0.84
C TYR A 236 9.48 10.19 -0.02
N ARG A 237 8.93 9.70 -1.14
CA ARG A 237 8.04 10.45 -2.04
C ARG A 237 6.89 9.57 -2.49
N VAL A 238 5.67 10.06 -2.36
CA VAL A 238 4.46 9.43 -2.88
C VAL A 238 4.46 9.54 -4.41
N LEU A 239 4.43 8.40 -5.10
CA LEU A 239 4.36 8.33 -6.57
C LEU A 239 2.91 8.20 -7.06
N HIS A 240 2.08 7.54 -6.26
CA HIS A 240 0.67 7.36 -6.51
C HIS A 240 -0.05 7.16 -5.17
N ALA A 241 -1.16 7.87 -5.00
CA ALA A 241 -2.08 7.71 -3.88
C ALA A 241 -3.42 7.20 -4.43
N ASP A 242 -3.98 6.18 -3.77
CA ASP A 242 -5.32 5.70 -4.08
C ASP A 242 -6.37 6.71 -3.61
N SER A 243 -7.42 6.91 -4.42
CA SER A 243 -8.46 7.91 -4.12
C SER A 243 -9.31 7.60 -2.89
N ALA A 244 -9.39 6.33 -2.46
CA ALA A 244 -10.07 5.92 -1.23
C ALA A 244 -9.10 5.82 -0.04
N ALA A 245 -7.85 6.26 -0.22
CA ALA A 245 -6.78 6.16 0.76
C ALA A 245 -6.53 4.72 1.27
N ASN A 246 -6.77 3.70 0.43
CA ASN A 246 -6.47 2.30 0.79
C ASN A 246 -4.97 2.02 0.80
N TYR A 247 -4.22 2.68 -0.09
CA TYR A 247 -2.77 2.52 -0.21
C TYR A 247 -2.10 3.71 -0.89
N ALA A 248 -0.79 3.78 -0.76
CA ALA A 248 0.07 4.59 -1.62
C ALA A 248 1.27 3.78 -2.12
N LEU A 249 1.65 4.01 -3.38
CA LEU A 249 2.95 3.61 -3.92
C LEU A 249 3.96 4.72 -3.62
N VAL A 250 5.01 4.36 -2.89
CA VAL A 250 5.99 5.29 -2.35
C VAL A 250 7.39 4.91 -2.83
N ALA A 251 8.14 5.88 -3.34
CA ALA A 251 9.58 5.78 -3.50
C ALA A 251 10.27 6.07 -2.16
N VAL A 252 11.16 5.20 -1.71
CA VAL A 252 11.91 5.37 -0.47
C VAL A 252 13.39 5.35 -0.79
N ARG A 253 14.05 6.50 -0.61
CA ARG A 253 15.50 6.62 -0.68
C ARG A 253 16.08 6.35 0.69
N ILE A 254 17.03 5.43 0.79
CA ILE A 254 17.73 5.15 2.05
C ILE A 254 19.17 5.69 2.02
N HIS A 255 19.53 6.45 3.04
CA HIS A 255 20.90 6.96 3.23
C HIS A 255 21.71 6.05 4.15
N THR A 256 21.02 5.19 4.90
CA THR A 256 21.61 4.14 5.74
C THR A 256 21.01 2.77 5.38
N GLY A 257 21.70 1.69 5.71
CA GLY A 257 21.25 0.31 5.44
C GLY A 257 21.02 -0.51 6.70
N ARG A 258 20.12 -0.08 7.61
CA ARG A 258 19.82 -0.87 8.82
C ARG A 258 18.88 -2.03 8.49
N THR A 259 18.96 -3.12 9.27
CA THR A 259 18.06 -4.27 9.11
C THR A 259 16.61 -3.83 9.22
N HIS A 260 15.78 -4.22 8.25
CA HIS A 260 14.36 -3.87 8.17
C HIS A 260 14.07 -2.36 8.15
N GLN A 261 15.02 -1.49 7.78
CA GLN A 261 14.90 -0.05 7.97
C GLN A 261 13.60 0.55 7.41
N ILE A 262 13.32 0.33 6.11
CA ILE A 262 12.14 0.89 5.45
C ILE A 262 10.86 0.39 6.12
N ARG A 263 10.81 -0.92 6.44
CA ARG A 263 9.65 -1.57 7.07
C ARG A 263 9.35 -0.98 8.44
N VAL A 264 10.39 -0.76 9.26
CA VAL A 264 10.27 -0.13 10.58
C VAL A 264 9.89 1.34 10.46
N HIS A 265 10.54 2.11 9.59
CA HIS A 265 10.25 3.54 9.41
C HIS A 265 8.81 3.78 8.93
N MET A 266 8.36 3.04 7.93
CA MET A 266 7.00 3.16 7.39
C MET A 266 5.94 2.75 8.42
N SER A 267 6.18 1.67 9.16
CA SER A 267 5.34 1.29 10.29
C SER A 267 5.33 2.35 11.41
N HIS A 268 6.48 2.97 11.70
CA HIS A 268 6.62 3.98 12.74
C HIS A 268 5.79 5.24 12.46
N ILE A 269 5.68 5.65 11.20
CA ILE A 269 4.83 6.79 10.78
C ILE A 269 3.36 6.40 10.56
N GLY A 270 2.96 5.17 10.90
CA GLY A 270 1.56 4.71 10.80
C GLY A 270 1.17 4.10 9.45
N HIS A 271 2.11 3.94 8.52
CA HIS A 271 1.86 3.46 7.16
C HIS A 271 2.66 2.17 6.86
N PRO A 272 2.41 1.06 7.57
CA PRO A 272 3.15 -0.18 7.36
C PRO A 272 2.98 -0.71 5.93
N LEU A 273 3.93 -1.53 5.47
CA LEU A 273 3.89 -2.06 4.11
C LEU A 273 2.86 -3.18 3.99
N TRP A 274 2.05 -3.17 2.93
CA TRP A 274 1.14 -4.29 2.63
C TRP A 274 1.90 -5.62 2.63
N GLY A 275 1.32 -6.63 3.28
CA GLY A 275 1.87 -7.98 3.43
C GLY A 275 3.02 -8.12 4.45
N ASP A 276 3.39 -7.04 5.15
CA ASP A 276 4.41 -7.12 6.22
C ASP A 276 3.80 -7.63 7.54
N SER A 277 3.75 -8.96 7.70
CA SER A 277 3.29 -9.64 8.92
C SER A 277 4.12 -9.30 10.17
N THR A 278 5.32 -8.75 10.02
CA THR A 278 6.19 -8.40 11.14
C THR A 278 5.88 -7.01 11.69
N TYR A 279 5.56 -6.04 10.83
CA TYR A 279 5.43 -4.63 11.20
C TYR A 279 4.03 -4.05 11.00
N GLY A 280 3.00 -4.91 11.04
CA GLY A 280 1.60 -4.49 11.15
C GLY A 280 0.87 -4.35 9.82
N GLY A 281 1.49 -4.71 8.71
CA GLY A 281 0.84 -4.76 7.40
C GLY A 281 0.41 -6.16 6.95
N GLY A 282 0.43 -7.13 7.87
CA GLY A 282 -0.02 -8.50 7.61
C GLY A 282 -1.50 -8.54 7.27
N VAL A 283 -1.86 -9.42 6.34
CA VAL A 283 -3.23 -9.60 5.86
C VAL A 283 -3.79 -10.89 6.43
N SER A 284 -5.04 -10.87 6.93
CA SER A 284 -5.74 -12.08 7.39
C SER A 284 -5.89 -13.09 6.26
N GLU A 285 -5.78 -14.38 6.54
CA GLU A 285 -5.97 -15.45 5.55
C GLU A 285 -7.38 -15.42 4.90
N SER A 286 -8.38 -14.91 5.61
CA SER A 286 -9.75 -14.74 5.10
C SER A 286 -9.92 -13.53 4.16
N SER A 287 -8.91 -12.66 4.06
CA SER A 287 -8.96 -11.47 3.22
C SER A 287 -8.79 -11.84 1.74
N PRO A 288 -9.55 -11.24 0.81
CA PRO A 288 -9.35 -11.45 -0.62
C PRO A 288 -7.95 -11.00 -1.09
N PHE A 289 -7.26 -10.16 -0.31
CA PHE A 289 -5.91 -9.67 -0.64
C PHE A 289 -4.78 -10.58 -0.16
N ALA A 290 -5.05 -11.61 0.65
CA ALA A 290 -4.01 -12.47 1.23
C ALA A 290 -3.10 -13.14 0.19
N PRO A 291 -3.60 -13.67 -0.95
CA PRO A 291 -2.75 -14.25 -1.98
C PRO A 291 -1.85 -13.21 -2.68
N LEU A 292 -2.29 -11.96 -2.75
CA LEU A 292 -1.61 -10.86 -3.43
C LEU A 292 -0.58 -10.16 -2.52
N ALA A 293 -0.81 -10.19 -1.21
CA ALA A 293 0.01 -9.55 -0.18
C ALA A 293 0.69 -10.56 0.75
N ALA A 294 1.24 -11.64 0.19
CA ALA A 294 1.88 -12.72 0.96
C ALA A 294 3.25 -12.35 1.57
N ARG A 295 3.81 -11.20 1.18
CA ARG A 295 5.12 -10.68 1.63
C ARG A 295 5.06 -9.17 1.77
N GLN A 296 6.06 -8.56 2.44
CA GLN A 296 6.18 -7.11 2.42
C GLN A 296 6.31 -6.61 0.97
N MET A 297 5.40 -5.72 0.56
CA MET A 297 5.40 -5.06 -0.73
C MET A 297 6.51 -4.01 -0.79
N LEU A 298 7.75 -4.51 -0.83
CA LEU A 298 8.99 -3.75 -0.90
C LEU A 298 9.86 -4.30 -2.03
N HIS A 299 10.40 -3.40 -2.84
CA HIS A 299 11.20 -3.72 -4.00
C HIS A 299 12.37 -2.73 -4.15
N ALA A 300 13.60 -3.24 -4.30
CA ALA A 300 14.79 -2.42 -4.58
C ALA A 300 14.77 -1.99 -6.06
N TRP A 301 14.31 -0.76 -6.30
CA TRP A 301 13.88 -0.28 -7.60
C TRP A 301 15.00 0.37 -8.41
N LYS A 302 15.78 1.25 -7.78
CA LYS A 302 16.89 1.96 -8.43
C LYS A 302 18.15 1.89 -7.59
N ILE A 303 19.29 1.70 -8.26
CA ILE A 303 20.61 1.88 -7.67
C ILE A 303 21.48 2.70 -8.60
N ALA A 304 22.28 3.62 -8.06
CA ALA A 304 23.31 4.32 -8.82
C ALA A 304 24.61 4.41 -8.01
N PHE A 305 25.73 4.22 -8.69
CA PHE A 305 27.05 4.16 -8.10
C PHE A 305 28.17 4.33 -9.13
N THR A 306 29.33 4.77 -8.68
CA THR A 306 30.54 4.81 -9.48
C THR A 306 31.13 3.39 -9.62
N HIS A 307 31.37 2.95 -10.85
CA HIS A 307 31.97 1.66 -11.16
C HIS A 307 33.33 1.52 -10.44
N PRO A 308 33.58 0.44 -9.68
CA PRO A 308 34.70 0.35 -8.73
C PRO A 308 36.09 0.32 -9.37
N VAL A 309 36.20 0.01 -10.67
CA VAL A 309 37.49 -0.03 -11.40
C VAL A 309 37.60 1.10 -12.43
N THR A 310 36.65 1.22 -13.36
CA THR A 310 36.68 2.25 -14.41
C THR A 310 36.39 3.68 -13.92
N GLY A 311 35.70 3.84 -12.78
CA GLY A 311 35.27 5.15 -12.29
C GLY A 311 34.07 5.76 -13.03
N GLU A 312 33.42 5.01 -13.93
CA GLU A 312 32.23 5.49 -14.66
C GLU A 312 30.98 5.49 -13.78
N GLU A 313 30.10 6.47 -13.94
CA GLU A 313 28.81 6.50 -13.23
C GLU A 313 27.85 5.46 -13.82
N MET A 314 27.32 4.60 -12.96
CA MET A 314 26.37 3.55 -13.33
C MET A 314 25.01 3.78 -12.68
N GLN A 315 23.93 3.50 -13.42
CA GLN A 315 22.57 3.54 -12.90
C GLN A 315 21.76 2.36 -13.45
N PHE A 316 21.00 1.72 -12.57
CA PHE A 316 20.12 0.61 -12.91
C PHE A 316 18.72 0.84 -12.32
N THR A 317 17.71 0.45 -13.11
CA THR A 317 16.29 0.41 -12.70
C THR A 317 15.75 -0.98 -12.96
N CYS A 318 14.94 -1.51 -12.04
CA CYS A 318 14.31 -2.81 -12.17
C CYS A 318 12.82 -2.71 -11.79
N PRO A 319 11.86 -2.98 -12.69
CA PRO A 319 10.45 -3.00 -12.33
C PRO A 319 10.14 -4.03 -11.23
N PRO A 320 9.17 -3.75 -10.31
CA PRO A 320 8.77 -4.71 -9.30
C PRO A 320 8.05 -5.92 -9.92
N PRO A 321 7.96 -7.05 -9.21
CA PRO A 321 7.19 -8.21 -9.67
C PRO A 321 5.70 -7.88 -9.82
N ASP A 322 4.98 -8.73 -10.56
CA ASP A 322 3.56 -8.54 -10.88
C ASP A 322 2.63 -8.43 -9.66
N ASP A 323 3.07 -8.95 -8.50
CA ASP A 323 2.33 -8.85 -7.24
C ASP A 323 2.04 -7.40 -6.84
N PHE A 324 2.95 -6.46 -7.13
CA PHE A 324 2.70 -5.02 -6.93
C PHE A 324 1.52 -4.51 -7.77
N MET A 325 1.51 -4.85 -9.06
CA MET A 325 0.47 -4.41 -10.00
C MET A 325 -0.88 -5.03 -9.65
N GLN A 326 -0.89 -6.33 -9.36
CA GLN A 326 -2.08 -7.09 -9.02
C GLN A 326 -2.70 -6.57 -7.72
N LEU A 327 -1.89 -6.36 -6.68
CA LEU A 327 -2.39 -5.86 -5.41
C LEU A 327 -2.92 -4.42 -5.54
N ALA A 328 -2.17 -3.51 -6.17
CA ALA A 328 -2.62 -2.13 -6.37
C ALA A 328 -3.95 -2.07 -7.15
N THR A 329 -4.05 -2.87 -8.22
CA THR A 329 -5.29 -2.99 -9.00
C THR A 329 -6.46 -3.51 -8.17
N ALA A 330 -6.23 -4.52 -7.33
CA ALA A 330 -7.26 -5.10 -6.47
C ALA A 330 -7.69 -4.12 -5.36
N LEU A 331 -6.76 -3.36 -4.77
CA LEU A 331 -7.05 -2.37 -3.73
C LEU A 331 -7.79 -1.15 -4.25
N SER A 332 -7.60 -0.79 -5.53
CA SER A 332 -8.37 0.27 -6.19
C SER A 332 -9.70 -0.20 -6.79
N ALA A 333 -9.99 -1.51 -6.76
CA ALA A 333 -11.27 -2.04 -7.21
C ALA A 333 -12.36 -1.58 -6.24
N ARG A 334 -13.35 -0.84 -6.76
CA ARG A 334 -14.50 -0.37 -6.00
C ARG A 334 -15.78 -0.57 -6.77
N THR A 335 -16.86 -0.76 -6.03
CA THR A 335 -18.22 -0.74 -6.58
C THR A 335 -18.48 0.56 -7.30
N GLN A 336 -18.98 0.48 -8.53
CA GLN A 336 -19.56 1.64 -9.18
C GLN A 336 -20.94 1.91 -8.60
N ARG A 337 -21.09 3.04 -7.91
CA ARG A 337 -22.38 3.53 -7.39
C ARG A 337 -23.13 4.21 -8.53
N VAL A 338 -24.14 3.52 -9.05
CA VAL A 338 -24.96 4.03 -10.16
C VAL A 338 -26.27 4.53 -9.60
N VAL A 339 -26.66 5.77 -9.91
CA VAL A 339 -27.97 6.29 -9.52
C VAL A 339 -28.83 6.57 -10.75
N LEU A 340 -30.01 5.96 -10.78
CA LEU A 340 -31.04 6.19 -11.78
C LEU A 340 -31.89 7.40 -11.38
N THR A 341 -32.06 8.34 -12.30
CA THR A 341 -32.95 9.50 -12.17
C THR A 341 -33.72 9.74 -13.46
N GLY A 342 -34.70 10.62 -13.44
CA GLY A 342 -35.58 10.92 -14.57
C GLY A 342 -36.98 11.30 -14.14
N MET A 343 -37.75 11.86 -15.08
CA MET A 343 -39.08 12.41 -14.79
C MET A 343 -40.07 11.33 -14.29
N PRO A 344 -41.14 11.70 -13.58
CA PRO A 344 -42.19 10.76 -13.18
C PRO A 344 -42.73 9.98 -14.39
N GLY A 345 -42.94 8.67 -14.23
CA GLY A 345 -43.47 7.81 -15.30
C GLY A 345 -42.45 7.38 -16.37
N CYS A 346 -41.19 7.82 -16.32
CA CYS A 346 -40.20 7.45 -17.32
C CYS A 346 -39.71 5.99 -17.22
N GLY A 347 -40.06 5.26 -16.16
CA GLY A 347 -39.76 3.83 -15.99
C GLY A 347 -38.40 3.52 -15.34
N LYS A 348 -37.90 4.41 -14.46
CA LYS A 348 -36.73 4.16 -13.59
C LYS A 348 -36.83 2.82 -12.86
N SER A 349 -37.95 2.57 -12.18
CA SER A 349 -38.15 1.32 -11.41
C SER A 349 -38.15 0.09 -12.31
N ALA A 350 -38.67 0.20 -13.55
CA ALA A 350 -38.63 -0.90 -14.52
C ALA A 350 -37.20 -1.20 -14.98
N LEU A 351 -36.39 -0.16 -15.26
CA LEU A 351 -34.98 -0.33 -15.54
C LEU A 351 -34.25 -0.93 -14.33
N LEU A 352 -34.54 -0.46 -13.11
CA LEU A 352 -33.92 -0.95 -11.89
C LEU A 352 -34.21 -2.45 -11.67
N SER A 353 -35.47 -2.89 -11.81
CA SER A 353 -35.82 -4.31 -11.74
C SER A 353 -35.12 -5.14 -12.82
N THR A 354 -34.97 -4.58 -14.03
CA THR A 354 -34.25 -5.23 -15.11
C THR A 354 -32.76 -5.42 -14.78
N LEU A 355 -32.15 -4.51 -14.00
CA LEU A 355 -30.79 -4.66 -13.47
C LEU A 355 -30.73 -5.68 -12.33
N GLU A 356 -31.72 -5.69 -11.45
CA GLU A 356 -31.85 -6.65 -10.35
C GLU A 356 -31.94 -8.10 -10.86
N GLU A 357 -32.72 -8.34 -11.92
CA GLU A 357 -32.82 -9.63 -12.61
C GLU A 357 -31.47 -10.14 -13.14
N ARG A 358 -30.51 -9.23 -13.37
CA ARG A 358 -29.13 -9.54 -13.79
C ARG A 358 -28.16 -9.68 -12.62
N GLY A 359 -28.67 -9.72 -11.40
CA GLY A 359 -27.89 -9.89 -10.17
C GLY A 359 -27.21 -8.63 -9.67
N ILE A 360 -27.59 -7.45 -10.18
CA ILE A 360 -27.09 -6.18 -9.65
C ILE A 360 -27.87 -5.87 -8.36
N PRO A 361 -27.22 -5.61 -7.23
CA PRO A 361 -27.92 -5.12 -6.04
C PRO A 361 -28.59 -3.79 -6.34
N VAL A 362 -29.83 -3.65 -5.90
CA VAL A 362 -30.64 -2.45 -6.15
C VAL A 362 -31.19 -1.84 -4.86
N TRP A 363 -31.45 -0.55 -4.91
CA TRP A 363 -32.05 0.22 -3.81
C TRP A 363 -33.02 1.26 -4.37
N THR A 364 -34.10 1.60 -3.64
CA THR A 364 -35.09 2.61 -4.09
C THR A 364 -35.42 3.61 -3.00
N ALA A 365 -35.39 4.90 -3.33
CA ALA A 365 -35.82 5.95 -2.41
C ALA A 365 -37.31 5.78 -2.04
N ASP A 366 -38.15 5.47 -3.03
CA ASP A 366 -39.59 5.26 -2.83
C ASP A 366 -39.89 4.09 -1.87
N GLY A 367 -39.08 3.02 -1.90
CA GLY A 367 -39.20 1.88 -0.99
C GLY A 367 -38.84 2.25 0.46
N ILE A 368 -37.80 3.07 0.65
CA ILE A 368 -37.43 3.57 1.98
C ILE A 368 -38.50 4.52 2.50
N VAL A 369 -38.96 5.48 1.68
CA VAL A 369 -40.06 6.39 2.07
C VAL A 369 -41.32 5.61 2.41
N HIS A 370 -41.62 4.51 1.71
CA HIS A 370 -42.73 3.63 2.07
C HIS A 370 -42.61 3.05 3.46
N SER A 371 -41.42 2.58 3.84
CA SER A 371 -41.16 2.05 5.18
C SER A 371 -41.24 3.15 6.24
N LEU A 372 -40.72 4.36 5.95
CA LEU A 372 -40.80 5.52 6.87
C LEU A 372 -42.23 5.98 7.12
N TYR A 373 -43.11 5.83 6.13
CA TYR A 373 -44.50 6.26 6.18
C TYR A 373 -45.46 5.16 6.68
N ALA A 374 -44.96 3.94 6.88
CA ALA A 374 -45.72 2.89 7.54
C ALA A 374 -46.05 3.28 8.98
N MET A 375 -47.13 2.71 9.53
CA MET A 375 -47.52 2.96 10.91
C MET A 375 -46.38 2.56 11.87
N GLY A 376 -45.93 3.50 12.69
CA GLY A 376 -44.78 3.31 13.59
C GLY A 376 -43.41 3.55 12.95
N GLY A 377 -43.34 3.95 11.68
CA GLY A 377 -42.10 4.40 11.04
C GLY A 377 -41.68 5.81 11.49
N ASP A 378 -40.41 6.15 11.32
CA ASP A 378 -39.88 7.45 11.77
C ASP A 378 -40.56 8.65 11.08
N GLY A 379 -40.85 8.53 9.78
CA GLY A 379 -41.56 9.56 9.02
C GLY A 379 -43.01 9.73 9.50
N TRP A 380 -43.67 8.62 9.84
CA TRP A 380 -44.99 8.64 10.45
C TRP A 380 -44.98 9.35 11.81
N HIS A 381 -44.01 9.02 12.68
CA HIS A 381 -43.86 9.67 13.98
C HIS A 381 -43.58 11.18 13.86
N PHE A 382 -42.72 11.57 12.93
CA PHE A 382 -42.42 12.98 12.66
C PHE A 382 -43.68 13.73 12.21
N LEU A 383 -44.36 13.24 11.17
CA LEU A 383 -45.54 13.91 10.60
C LEU A 383 -46.64 14.04 11.65
N ARG A 384 -46.83 13.01 12.46
CA ARG A 384 -47.83 13.02 13.54
C ARG A 384 -47.46 13.97 14.66
N GLY A 385 -46.21 13.98 15.11
CA GLY A 385 -45.74 14.89 16.14
C GLY A 385 -45.83 16.36 15.71
N ARG A 386 -45.61 16.65 14.43
CA ARG A 386 -45.57 18.02 13.88
C ARG A 386 -46.93 18.56 13.44
N TYR A 387 -47.77 17.72 12.84
CA TYR A 387 -49.04 18.11 12.20
C TYR A 387 -50.27 17.40 12.78
N GLY A 388 -50.11 16.65 13.88
CA GLY A 388 -51.17 15.84 14.47
C GLY A 388 -51.65 14.76 13.49
N ASP A 389 -52.94 14.48 13.51
CA ASP A 389 -53.51 13.42 12.67
C ASP A 389 -53.76 13.86 11.21
N ARG A 390 -53.39 15.11 10.83
CA ARG A 390 -53.66 15.70 9.50
C ARG A 390 -53.12 14.85 8.35
N PHE A 391 -51.91 14.31 8.50
CA PHE A 391 -51.25 13.51 7.46
C PHE A 391 -50.94 12.08 7.92
N ALA A 392 -51.05 11.80 9.21
CA ALA A 392 -50.72 10.51 9.83
C ALA A 392 -51.84 10.13 10.83
N PRO A 393 -52.95 9.55 10.34
CA PRO A 393 -54.10 9.22 11.19
C PRO A 393 -53.73 8.22 12.30
N VAL A 394 -54.55 8.21 13.36
CA VAL A 394 -54.31 7.41 14.57
C VAL A 394 -54.09 5.93 14.28
N ASP A 395 -54.94 5.38 13.42
CA ASP A 395 -55.07 3.96 13.15
C ASP A 395 -54.61 3.59 11.72
N GLY A 396 -53.64 4.33 11.17
CA GLY A 396 -53.20 4.11 9.80
C GLY A 396 -51.82 4.65 9.47
N PRO A 397 -51.26 4.27 8.30
CA PRO A 397 -50.03 4.84 7.78
C PRO A 397 -50.23 6.30 7.36
N VAL A 398 -49.16 6.97 6.93
CA VAL A 398 -49.25 8.33 6.38
C VAL A 398 -50.17 8.35 5.17
N ASP A 399 -51.15 9.26 5.18
CA ASP A 399 -52.00 9.53 4.02
C ASP A 399 -51.20 10.37 3.01
N ARG A 400 -50.71 9.69 1.97
CA ARG A 400 -49.88 10.30 0.93
C ARG A 400 -50.63 11.32 0.08
N SER A 401 -51.94 11.14 -0.10
CA SER A 401 -52.77 12.07 -0.86
C SER A 401 -52.96 13.36 -0.07
N ALA A 402 -53.35 13.25 1.21
CA ALA A 402 -53.48 14.40 2.09
C ALA A 402 -52.15 15.14 2.29
N LEU A 403 -51.03 14.40 2.43
CA LEU A 403 -49.70 14.98 2.53
C LEU A 403 -49.30 15.71 1.24
N PHE A 404 -49.57 15.12 0.08
CA PHE A 404 -49.31 15.76 -1.21
C PHE A 404 -50.10 17.05 -1.39
N GLU A 405 -51.40 17.05 -1.10
CA GLU A 405 -52.24 18.25 -1.10
C GLU A 405 -51.68 19.33 -0.16
N GLY A 406 -51.29 18.95 1.07
CA GLY A 406 -50.67 19.87 2.01
C GLY A 406 -49.34 20.46 1.53
N MET A 407 -48.52 19.69 0.80
CA MET A 407 -47.28 20.17 0.19
C MET A 407 -47.53 21.10 -1.01
N CYS A 408 -48.61 20.89 -1.76
CA CYS A 408 -49.04 21.79 -2.84
C CYS A 408 -49.53 23.14 -2.29
N GLU A 409 -50.28 23.13 -1.18
CA GLU A 409 -50.79 24.33 -0.52
C GLU A 409 -49.66 25.16 0.14
N SER A 410 -48.59 24.50 0.59
CA SER A 410 -47.56 25.15 1.40
C SER A 410 -46.16 24.65 1.11
N VAL A 411 -45.35 25.56 0.54
CA VAL A 411 -43.91 25.36 0.34
C VAL A 411 -43.18 25.10 1.66
N SER A 412 -43.65 25.67 2.78
CA SER A 412 -43.02 25.42 4.09
C SER A 412 -43.25 23.99 4.58
N ILE A 413 -44.45 23.44 4.38
CA ILE A 413 -44.74 22.02 4.70
C ILE A 413 -43.83 21.12 3.87
N ARG A 414 -43.76 21.35 2.54
CA ARG A 414 -42.88 20.56 1.66
C ARG A 414 -41.42 20.58 2.14
N ARG A 415 -40.87 21.77 2.42
CA ARG A 415 -39.49 21.91 2.90
C ARG A 415 -39.25 21.24 4.26
N GLU A 416 -40.20 21.34 5.19
CA GLU A 416 -40.09 20.68 6.51
C GLU A 416 -40.07 19.15 6.35
N VAL A 417 -40.95 18.61 5.50
CA VAL A 417 -41.01 17.16 5.23
C VAL A 417 -39.73 16.69 4.55
N GLU A 418 -39.28 17.37 3.50
CA GLU A 418 -38.02 17.06 2.82
C GLU A 418 -36.85 17.10 3.81
N ALA A 419 -36.71 18.15 4.61
CA ALA A 419 -35.63 18.30 5.58
C ALA A 419 -35.60 17.20 6.66
N CYS A 420 -36.74 16.58 6.97
CA CYS A 420 -36.80 15.47 7.92
C CYS A 420 -36.55 14.12 7.24
N ILE A 421 -37.16 13.87 6.09
CA ILE A 421 -37.15 12.55 5.44
C ILE A 421 -35.84 12.32 4.67
N HIS A 422 -35.34 13.35 3.96
CA HIS A 422 -34.15 13.24 3.11
C HIS A 422 -32.91 12.72 3.86
N PRO A 423 -32.53 13.23 5.06
CA PRO A 423 -31.38 12.70 5.79
C PRO A 423 -31.49 11.22 6.13
N ILE A 424 -32.68 10.74 6.48
CA ILE A 424 -32.93 9.33 6.83
C ILE A 424 -32.79 8.46 5.58
N VAL A 425 -33.39 8.87 4.47
CA VAL A 425 -33.28 8.18 3.18
C VAL A 425 -31.83 8.15 2.69
N ARG A 426 -31.09 9.26 2.81
CA ARG A 426 -29.66 9.33 2.45
C ARG A 426 -28.82 8.41 3.32
N HIS A 427 -29.09 8.36 4.63
CA HIS A 427 -28.38 7.47 5.54
C HIS A 427 -28.52 6.00 5.11
N ASP A 428 -29.74 5.59 4.76
CA ASP A 428 -30.00 4.22 4.29
C ASP A 428 -29.31 3.93 2.95
N LEU A 429 -29.30 4.89 2.00
CA LEU A 429 -28.55 4.80 0.75
C LEU A 429 -27.04 4.58 1.00
N LEU A 430 -26.45 5.34 1.93
CA LEU A 430 -25.03 5.18 2.29
C LEU A 430 -24.75 3.81 2.93
N ALA A 431 -25.69 3.29 3.74
CA ALA A 431 -25.60 1.94 4.30
C ALA A 431 -25.69 0.86 3.21
N PHE A 432 -26.55 1.06 2.20
CA PHE A 432 -26.64 0.19 1.04
C PHE A 432 -25.31 0.12 0.26
N TRP A 433 -24.67 1.27 0.00
CA TRP A 433 -23.34 1.30 -0.64
C TRP A 433 -22.29 0.55 0.15
N LYS A 434 -22.25 0.75 1.47
CA LYS A 434 -21.31 0.07 2.35
C LYS A 434 -21.50 -1.44 2.35
N THR A 435 -22.75 -1.90 2.34
CA THR A 435 -23.10 -3.33 2.37
C THR A 435 -22.69 -4.05 1.08
N HIS A 436 -22.67 -3.34 -0.05
CA HIS A 436 -22.37 -3.91 -1.36
C HIS A 436 -21.03 -3.45 -1.94
N ALA A 437 -20.10 -3.00 -1.09
CA ALA A 437 -18.79 -2.49 -1.50
C ALA A 437 -17.88 -3.56 -2.17
N ASP A 438 -18.25 -4.83 -2.07
CA ASP A 438 -17.59 -5.98 -2.73
C ASP A 438 -18.11 -6.21 -4.16
N LYS A 439 -19.21 -5.58 -4.56
CA LYS A 439 -19.86 -5.81 -5.86
C LYS A 439 -19.24 -4.93 -6.96
N PRO A 440 -19.18 -5.38 -8.22
CA PRO A 440 -18.70 -4.53 -9.31
C PRO A 440 -19.57 -3.29 -9.57
N VAL A 441 -20.88 -3.43 -9.38
CA VAL A 441 -21.89 -2.37 -9.50
C VAL A 441 -22.91 -2.55 -8.40
N ALA A 442 -23.44 -1.45 -7.90
CA ALA A 442 -24.72 -1.39 -7.19
C ALA A 442 -25.51 -0.21 -7.75
N ALA A 443 -26.82 -0.36 -7.86
CA ALA A 443 -27.69 0.64 -8.46
C ALA A 443 -28.73 1.16 -7.47
N ALA A 444 -29.04 2.45 -7.52
CA ALA A 444 -30.08 3.05 -6.71
C ALA A 444 -31.03 3.87 -7.59
N GLU A 445 -32.33 3.86 -7.31
CA GLU A 445 -33.26 4.83 -7.87
C GLU A 445 -33.46 5.97 -6.88
N VAL A 446 -33.04 7.18 -7.28
CA VAL A 446 -33.24 8.42 -6.52
C VAL A 446 -33.82 9.46 -7.49
N PRO A 447 -35.16 9.59 -7.57
CA PRO A 447 -35.80 10.49 -8.54
C PRO A 447 -35.35 11.96 -8.38
N LEU A 448 -35.10 12.38 -7.13
CA LEU A 448 -34.78 13.75 -6.74
C LEU A 448 -33.28 13.97 -6.42
N ILE A 449 -32.37 13.16 -6.97
CA ILE A 449 -30.93 13.26 -6.63
C ILE A 449 -30.33 14.64 -6.92
N LEU A 450 -30.75 15.28 -8.01
CA LEU A 450 -30.23 16.60 -8.41
C LEU A 450 -30.80 17.71 -7.52
N GLU A 451 -32.09 17.62 -7.23
CA GLU A 451 -32.84 18.54 -6.39
C GLU A 451 -32.38 18.48 -4.94
N ALA A 452 -32.06 17.28 -4.45
CA ALA A 452 -31.59 17.04 -3.09
C ALA A 452 -30.09 17.37 -2.90
N GLY A 453 -29.34 17.60 -3.97
CA GLY A 453 -27.91 17.89 -3.90
C GLY A 453 -27.06 16.67 -3.52
N TRP A 454 -27.47 15.45 -3.92
CA TRP A 454 -26.81 14.20 -3.54
C TRP A 454 -25.93 13.62 -4.65
N GLN A 455 -25.53 14.43 -5.63
CA GLN A 455 -24.77 13.96 -6.79
C GLN A 455 -23.43 13.30 -6.40
N GLU A 456 -22.79 13.76 -5.31
CA GLU A 456 -21.52 13.22 -4.80
C GLU A 456 -21.66 11.80 -4.22
N ASP A 457 -22.89 11.36 -3.91
CA ASP A 457 -23.16 10.01 -3.41
C ASP A 457 -23.18 8.97 -4.54
N ALA A 458 -23.09 9.41 -5.81
CA ALA A 458 -23.03 8.57 -7.00
C ALA A 458 -21.66 8.69 -7.68
N ASP A 459 -21.20 7.60 -8.31
CA ASP A 459 -20.07 7.67 -9.24
C ASP A 459 -20.53 7.94 -10.68
N LEU A 460 -21.78 7.56 -10.99
CA LEU A 460 -22.43 7.75 -12.29
C LEU A 460 -23.92 8.01 -12.12
N LEU A 461 -24.42 9.04 -12.78
CA LEU A 461 -25.84 9.34 -12.93
C LEU A 461 -26.37 8.79 -14.25
N VAL A 462 -27.45 8.02 -14.18
CA VAL A 462 -28.13 7.47 -15.35
C VAL A 462 -29.51 8.08 -15.45
N GLY A 463 -29.73 8.85 -16.51
CA GLY A 463 -31.02 9.45 -16.83
C GLY A 463 -31.89 8.46 -17.59
N VAL A 464 -33.09 8.19 -17.09
CA VAL A 464 -34.10 7.41 -17.83
C VAL A 464 -35.02 8.38 -18.55
N ASN A 465 -34.94 8.39 -19.88
CA ASN A 465 -35.69 9.30 -20.74
C ASN A 465 -36.92 8.60 -21.32
N CYS A 466 -38.06 9.30 -21.33
CA CYS A 466 -39.28 8.84 -21.96
C CYS A 466 -40.14 10.07 -22.31
N PRO A 467 -40.63 10.21 -23.56
CA PRO A 467 -41.47 11.34 -23.96
C PRO A 467 -42.67 11.57 -23.04
N ARG A 468 -43.03 12.84 -22.79
CA ARG A 468 -44.10 13.23 -21.86
C ARG A 468 -45.42 12.56 -22.20
N GLU A 469 -45.76 12.43 -23.47
CA GLU A 469 -47.01 11.81 -23.93
C GLU A 469 -47.10 10.35 -23.48
N ILE A 470 -46.00 9.61 -23.57
CA ILE A 470 -45.93 8.21 -23.15
C ILE A 470 -45.96 8.12 -21.61
N ARG A 471 -45.23 9.01 -20.91
CA ARG A 471 -45.23 9.05 -19.44
C ARG A 471 -46.62 9.35 -18.89
N ALA A 472 -47.31 10.34 -19.47
CA ALA A 472 -48.67 10.72 -19.09
C ALA A 472 -49.65 9.55 -19.25
N ALA A 473 -49.60 8.85 -20.39
CA ALA A 473 -50.42 7.67 -20.62
C ALA A 473 -50.16 6.56 -19.58
N ARG A 474 -48.89 6.24 -19.30
CA ARG A 474 -48.49 5.22 -18.31
C ARG A 474 -48.96 5.58 -16.89
N LEU A 475 -48.84 6.84 -16.51
CA LEU A 475 -49.21 7.31 -15.17
C LEU A 475 -50.72 7.38 -14.98
N ALA A 476 -51.46 7.76 -16.02
CA ALA A 476 -52.92 7.70 -16.02
C ALA A 476 -53.41 6.25 -15.85
N GLU A 477 -52.85 5.32 -16.62
CA GLU A 477 -53.24 3.90 -16.58
C GLU A 477 -52.88 3.20 -15.27
N HIS A 478 -51.65 3.37 -14.77
CA HIS A 478 -51.15 2.56 -13.66
C HIS A 478 -51.19 3.24 -12.29
N ARG A 479 -51.26 4.57 -12.25
CA ARG A 479 -51.26 5.34 -10.99
C ARG A 479 -52.47 6.26 -10.85
N ASN A 480 -53.36 6.29 -11.84
CA ASN A 480 -54.53 7.17 -11.88
C ASN A 480 -54.17 8.67 -11.75
N TRP A 481 -53.03 9.07 -12.30
CA TRP A 481 -52.58 10.46 -12.31
C TRP A 481 -53.25 11.23 -13.46
N ASN A 482 -53.78 12.43 -13.17
CA ASN A 482 -54.23 13.37 -14.20
C ASN A 482 -53.08 14.29 -14.66
N ASP A 483 -53.30 15.06 -15.74
CA ASP A 483 -52.28 15.92 -16.33
C ASP A 483 -51.85 17.05 -15.38
N ASP A 484 -52.78 17.58 -14.57
CA ASP A 484 -52.51 18.62 -13.57
C ASP A 484 -51.55 18.13 -12.48
N MET A 485 -51.78 16.94 -11.93
CA MET A 485 -50.92 16.37 -10.89
C MET A 485 -49.54 16.03 -11.44
N LEU A 486 -49.46 15.55 -12.69
CA LEU A 486 -48.20 15.34 -13.38
C LEU A 486 -47.43 16.67 -13.51
N ALA A 487 -48.09 17.74 -13.99
CA ALA A 487 -47.47 19.05 -14.14
C ALA A 487 -46.95 19.60 -12.79
N VAL A 488 -47.71 19.43 -11.70
CA VAL A 488 -47.26 19.81 -10.35
C VAL A 488 -46.00 19.05 -9.94
N MET A 489 -45.97 17.73 -10.11
CA MET A 489 -44.80 16.90 -9.77
C MET A 489 -43.57 17.22 -10.62
N GLU A 490 -43.77 17.57 -11.88
CA GLU A 490 -42.70 18.04 -12.77
C GLU A 490 -42.18 19.41 -12.33
N SER A 491 -43.05 20.31 -11.84
CA SER A 491 -42.65 21.65 -11.39
C SER A 491 -41.76 21.67 -10.14
N TRP A 492 -41.73 20.57 -9.38
CA TRP A 492 -40.87 20.42 -8.21
C TRP A 492 -39.48 19.87 -8.53
N GLN A 493 -39.24 19.54 -9.81
CA GLN A 493 -38.01 18.96 -10.29
C GLN A 493 -37.28 19.92 -11.22
N TRP A 494 -36.00 19.63 -11.45
CA TRP A 494 -35.28 20.18 -12.58
C TRP A 494 -36.02 19.88 -13.88
N SER A 495 -35.87 20.77 -14.86
CA SER A 495 -36.42 20.50 -16.19
C SER A 495 -35.84 19.19 -16.73
N GLU A 496 -36.63 18.44 -17.52
CA GLU A 496 -36.17 17.17 -18.09
C GLU A 496 -34.86 17.35 -18.87
N LYS A 497 -34.76 18.46 -19.62
CA LYS A 497 -33.55 18.83 -20.36
C LYS A 497 -32.34 18.97 -19.44
N ASP A 498 -32.46 19.72 -18.36
CA ASP A 498 -31.35 19.95 -17.42
C ASP A 498 -31.01 18.67 -16.66
N LYS A 499 -32.02 17.88 -16.28
CA LYS A 499 -31.84 16.59 -15.60
C LYS A 499 -31.10 15.59 -16.47
N MET A 500 -31.50 15.43 -17.74
CA MET A 500 -30.80 14.55 -18.69
C MET A 500 -29.40 15.09 -19.02
N GLY A 501 -29.24 16.42 -19.13
CA GLY A 501 -27.95 17.06 -19.37
C GLY A 501 -26.94 16.89 -18.23
N ALA A 502 -27.41 16.66 -17.00
CA ALA A 502 -26.58 16.37 -15.84
C ALA A 502 -26.21 14.89 -15.69
N CYS A 503 -26.78 13.98 -16.49
CA CYS A 503 -26.52 12.54 -16.41
C CYS A 503 -25.34 12.12 -17.27
N ASP A 504 -24.54 11.16 -16.79
CA ASP A 504 -23.41 10.58 -17.52
C ASP A 504 -23.83 9.67 -18.68
N ILE A 505 -24.99 9.02 -18.53
CA ILE A 505 -25.58 8.11 -19.50
C ILE A 505 -27.08 8.36 -19.51
N VAL A 506 -27.67 8.41 -20.70
CA VAL A 506 -29.14 8.47 -20.86
C VAL A 506 -29.63 7.17 -21.49
N VAL A 507 -30.58 6.52 -20.82
CA VAL A 507 -31.25 5.31 -21.28
C VAL A 507 -32.63 5.68 -21.80
N ASP A 508 -32.88 5.37 -23.07
CA ASP A 508 -34.22 5.56 -23.66
C ASP A 508 -35.17 4.45 -23.23
N ASN A 509 -36.37 4.84 -22.81
CA ASN A 509 -37.46 3.95 -22.43
C ASN A 509 -38.79 4.34 -23.13
N SER A 510 -38.69 4.82 -24.37
CA SER A 510 -39.84 5.13 -25.22
C SER A 510 -40.48 3.88 -25.84
N GLY A 511 -39.73 2.77 -25.94
CA GLY A 511 -40.14 1.53 -26.60
C GLY A 511 -40.80 0.47 -25.70
N THR A 512 -40.67 -0.79 -26.09
CA THR A 512 -41.24 -1.96 -25.39
C THR A 512 -40.38 -2.43 -24.20
N ARG A 513 -40.87 -3.38 -23.41
CA ARG A 513 -40.09 -4.00 -22.32
C ARG A 513 -38.85 -4.71 -22.82
N GLU A 514 -38.92 -5.35 -23.99
CA GLU A 514 -37.77 -6.00 -24.64
C GLU A 514 -36.72 -4.98 -25.04
N ALA A 515 -37.15 -3.81 -25.56
CA ALA A 515 -36.24 -2.72 -25.88
C ALA A 515 -35.57 -2.15 -24.61
N LEU A 516 -36.31 -2.01 -23.51
CA LEU A 516 -35.75 -1.60 -22.22
C LEU A 516 -34.74 -2.62 -21.69
N SER A 517 -35.04 -3.92 -21.80
CA SER A 517 -34.13 -5.01 -21.43
C SER A 517 -32.82 -4.93 -22.22
N ALA A 518 -32.90 -4.77 -23.55
CA ALA A 518 -31.72 -4.59 -24.40
C ALA A 518 -30.93 -3.31 -24.07
N ASN A 519 -31.61 -2.24 -23.66
CA ASN A 519 -30.93 -1.02 -23.22
C ASN A 519 -30.27 -1.17 -21.84
N ALA A 520 -30.81 -2.01 -20.95
CA ALA A 520 -30.16 -2.36 -19.69
C ALA A 520 -28.88 -3.17 -19.92
N ASP A 521 -28.87 -4.09 -20.90
CA ASP A 521 -27.66 -4.82 -21.30
C ASP A 521 -26.57 -3.85 -21.80
N LYS A 522 -26.92 -2.93 -22.70
CA LYS A 522 -26.00 -1.88 -23.18
C LYS A 522 -25.47 -1.00 -22.04
N LEU A 523 -26.31 -0.68 -21.06
CA LEU A 523 -25.88 0.06 -19.88
C LEU A 523 -24.82 -0.73 -19.11
N LEU A 524 -25.04 -2.03 -18.86
CA LEU A 524 -24.10 -2.87 -18.12
C LEU A 524 -22.78 -3.09 -18.87
N GLU A 525 -22.83 -3.24 -20.20
CA GLU A 525 -21.64 -3.26 -21.06
C GLU A 525 -20.84 -1.96 -20.93
N SER A 526 -21.51 -0.81 -20.99
CA SER A 526 -20.89 0.51 -20.81
C SER A 526 -20.26 0.67 -19.42
N LEU A 527 -20.96 0.25 -18.36
CA LEU A 527 -20.44 0.27 -16.99
C LEU A 527 -19.19 -0.60 -16.85
N THR A 528 -19.21 -1.80 -17.43
CA THR A 528 -18.08 -2.74 -17.44
C THR A 528 -16.89 -2.16 -18.15
N ARG A 529 -17.07 -1.64 -19.37
CA ARG A 529 -16.03 -0.97 -20.14
C ARG A 529 -15.39 0.18 -19.36
N ARG A 530 -16.21 1.03 -18.71
CA ARG A 530 -15.69 2.13 -17.89
C ARG A 530 -14.83 1.65 -16.71
N ARG A 531 -15.13 0.50 -16.09
CA ARG A 531 -14.26 -0.09 -15.06
C ARG A 531 -12.95 -0.59 -15.64
N GLU A 532 -13.02 -1.28 -16.78
CA GLU A 532 -11.84 -1.81 -17.45
C GLU A 532 -10.92 -0.69 -17.92
N ASP A 533 -11.47 0.40 -18.45
CA ASP A 533 -10.71 1.59 -18.83
C ASP A 533 -10.03 2.24 -17.62
N LYS A 534 -10.74 2.39 -16.49
CA LYS A 534 -10.14 2.90 -15.23
C LYS A 534 -9.01 1.98 -14.73
N ARG A 535 -9.24 0.67 -14.76
CA ARG A 535 -8.25 -0.34 -14.37
C ARG A 535 -7.02 -0.27 -15.27
N LYS A 536 -7.22 -0.20 -16.58
CA LYS A 536 -6.14 -0.08 -17.57
C LYS A 536 -5.36 1.21 -17.38
N ALA A 537 -6.04 2.34 -17.19
CA ALA A 537 -5.38 3.63 -16.92
C ALA A 537 -4.48 3.59 -15.66
N LEU A 538 -4.93 2.90 -14.60
CA LEU A 538 -4.10 2.66 -13.42
C LEU A 538 -2.88 1.79 -13.77
N GLN A 539 -3.09 0.67 -14.47
CA GLN A 539 -2.02 -0.24 -14.87
C GLN A 539 -0.98 0.45 -15.76
N ASP A 540 -1.41 1.25 -16.73
CA ASP A 540 -0.54 2.03 -17.61
C ASP A 540 0.27 3.04 -16.80
N ARG A 541 -0.37 3.78 -15.89
CA ARG A 541 0.30 4.74 -15.00
C ARG A 541 1.35 4.06 -14.11
N LEU A 542 1.01 2.94 -13.48
CA LEU A 542 1.93 2.19 -12.62
C LEU A 542 3.09 1.60 -13.43
N THR A 543 2.84 1.12 -14.64
CA THR A 543 3.88 0.62 -15.55
C THR A 543 4.87 1.72 -15.91
N THR A 544 4.38 2.92 -16.26
CA THR A 544 5.25 4.08 -16.50
C THR A 544 6.08 4.42 -15.26
N ILE A 545 5.47 4.41 -14.07
CA ILE A 545 6.21 4.64 -12.81
C ILE A 545 7.28 3.57 -12.63
N PHE A 546 6.99 2.28 -12.84
CA PHE A 546 7.94 1.19 -12.58
C PHE A 546 9.15 1.20 -13.52
N GLN A 547 9.02 1.76 -14.71
CA GLN A 547 10.09 1.79 -15.71
C GLN A 547 11.20 2.80 -15.41
N GLY A 548 10.98 3.75 -14.49
CA GLY A 548 12.04 4.64 -14.02
C GLY A 548 11.82 6.09 -14.35
#